data_AF-A0A7Y5RRL2-F1
#
_entry.id   AF-A0A7Y5RRL2-F1
#
_cell.length_a   1.000
_cell.length_b   1.000
_cell.length_c   1.000
_cell.angle_alpha   90.00
_cell.angle_beta   90.00
_cell.angle_gamma   90.00
#
_symmetry.space_group_name_H-M   'P 1'
#
loop_
_entity.id
_entity.type
_entity.pdbx_description
1 polymer ?
#
loop_
_entity_poly.entity_id
_entity_poly.type
_entity_poly.pdbx_seq_one_letter_code
_entity_poly.pdbx_strand_id
1 'polypeptide(L)'
;MVCRVLLLVSLIAAAPLAAGSDTDYFATRLLDDAGARIYLEMKATQGLNDLGETKLMRADLNGDKVNDYALAVWRERSSIVAVFLANGDGIDTAAYTGYVTLDSNVMPAVRLDDITGDGIADVRVEATKKTAASGMRRVIKFANIEKDKLRTVFFAMLDDVERDDLNRCRSTHLVRIKDCDSDGINEIEVSTRNVELIGKGEKEREIAESVSTTRAIYKLKDGVYRLESSKRIEPTAEERLVVAAKLSDSGEHQRAALAAHTLLESKDLPKAVVERARTILDDSMGNGAVLTERATMQG
;
A
#
# COMPACT_ATOMS: atom_id res chain seq x y z
N MET A 1 6.20 3.66 55.88
CA MET A 1 4.81 3.58 56.38
C MET A 1 4.06 4.78 55.81
N VAL A 2 3.05 4.50 54.98
CA VAL A 2 1.99 5.39 54.43
C VAL A 2 2.33 6.31 53.24
N CYS A 3 1.69 5.96 52.12
CA CYS A 3 1.46 6.73 50.88
C CYS A 3 0.75 8.08 51.09
N ARG A 4 0.97 9.02 50.17
CA ARG A 4 -0.12 9.87 49.64
C ARG A 4 0.23 10.46 48.27
N VAL A 5 -0.58 10.07 47.29
CA VAL A 5 -0.68 10.59 45.92
C VAL A 5 -1.43 11.93 45.96
N LEU A 6 -0.98 12.93 45.19
CA LEU A 6 -1.78 14.11 44.86
C LEU A 6 -1.65 14.43 43.36
N LEU A 7 -2.77 14.32 42.64
CA LEU A 7 -2.98 14.82 41.28
C LEU A 7 -2.96 16.36 41.28
N LEU A 8 -2.35 16.98 40.27
CA LEU A 8 -2.59 18.38 39.93
C LEU A 8 -2.96 18.48 38.44
N VAL A 9 -4.21 18.88 38.18
CA VAL A 9 -4.72 19.31 36.87
C VAL A 9 -4.57 20.83 36.81
N SER A 10 -3.93 21.37 35.78
CA SER A 10 -3.84 22.82 35.56
C SER A 10 -4.42 23.23 34.20
N LEU A 11 -5.47 24.06 34.30
CA LEU A 11 -6.14 24.88 33.29
C LEU A 11 -5.16 25.72 32.45
N ILE A 12 -5.42 25.86 31.14
CA ILE A 12 -5.00 27.04 30.36
C ILE A 12 -6.19 27.58 29.56
N ALA A 13 -6.37 28.91 29.68
CA ALA A 13 -7.46 29.71 29.19
C ALA A 13 -7.40 30.00 27.68
N ALA A 14 -8.58 30.27 27.11
CA ALA A 14 -8.79 30.61 25.71
C ALA A 14 -8.48 32.08 25.41
N ALA A 15 -7.89 32.34 24.24
CA ALA A 15 -7.91 33.62 23.54
C ALA A 15 -8.37 33.39 22.09
N PRO A 16 -9.23 34.25 21.51
CA PRO A 16 -9.68 34.11 20.13
C PRO A 16 -9.00 35.13 19.21
N LEU A 17 -8.45 34.72 18.06
CA LEU A 17 -8.35 35.59 16.88
C LEU A 17 -7.89 34.89 15.59
N ALA A 18 -8.62 35.24 14.52
CA ALA A 18 -8.31 35.27 13.09
C ALA A 18 -8.20 33.96 12.29
N ALA A 19 -9.17 33.82 11.39
CA ALA A 19 -9.29 32.80 10.35
C ALA A 19 -8.29 33.01 9.20
N GLY A 20 -7.72 31.91 8.69
CA GLY A 20 -6.93 31.89 7.45
C GLY A 20 -6.21 30.56 7.22
N SER A 21 -6.67 29.82 6.21
CA SER A 21 -6.21 28.52 5.67
C SER A 21 -6.72 27.23 6.37
N ASP A 22 -7.79 26.67 5.79
CA ASP A 22 -8.61 25.52 6.24
C ASP A 22 -7.91 24.14 6.17
N THR A 23 -6.58 24.06 6.30
CA THR A 23 -5.85 22.78 6.35
C THR A 23 -4.93 22.60 7.56
N ASP A 24 -4.63 23.68 8.29
CA ASP A 24 -3.70 23.66 9.44
C ASP A 24 -4.35 24.01 10.79
N TYR A 25 -5.69 24.14 10.84
CA TYR A 25 -6.44 24.53 12.04
C TYR A 25 -7.27 23.34 12.60
N PHE A 26 -6.79 22.69 13.68
CA PHE A 26 -7.58 21.86 14.62
C PHE A 26 -7.90 20.38 14.30
N ALA A 27 -7.07 19.77 13.46
CA ALA A 27 -6.46 18.48 13.79
C ALA A 27 -5.86 18.44 15.23
N THR A 28 -5.62 19.60 15.84
CA THR A 28 -5.28 19.86 17.25
C THR A 28 -6.45 19.75 18.26
N ARG A 29 -7.71 19.50 17.87
CA ARG A 29 -8.82 19.24 18.82
C ARG A 29 -9.57 17.92 18.64
N LEU A 30 -9.58 17.36 17.42
CA LEU A 30 -10.39 16.18 17.10
C LEU A 30 -9.72 14.84 17.48
N LEU A 31 -8.40 14.87 17.65
CA LEU A 31 -7.52 13.71 17.84
C LEU A 31 -7.08 13.49 19.30
N ASP A 32 -7.51 14.34 20.23
CA ASP A 32 -7.16 14.24 21.65
C ASP A 32 -7.75 13.02 22.35
N ASP A 33 -8.75 12.35 21.75
CA ASP A 33 -9.27 11.13 22.36
C ASP A 33 -10.05 10.20 21.42
N ALA A 34 -9.73 10.10 20.13
CA ALA A 34 -10.49 9.17 19.29
C ALA A 34 -10.28 7.71 19.75
N GLY A 35 -9.04 7.33 20.07
CA GLY A 35 -8.72 6.00 20.59
C GLY A 35 -9.29 5.73 22.00
N ALA A 36 -9.18 6.67 22.94
CA ALA A 36 -9.73 6.45 24.27
C ALA A 36 -11.22 6.81 24.39
N ARG A 37 -11.84 7.62 23.52
CA ARG A 37 -13.30 7.64 23.33
C ARG A 37 -13.82 6.36 22.72
N ILE A 38 -13.15 5.77 21.72
CA ILE A 38 -13.52 4.45 21.20
C ILE A 38 -13.44 3.41 22.32
N TYR A 39 -12.39 3.43 23.12
CA TYR A 39 -12.25 2.57 24.31
C TYR A 39 -13.31 2.84 25.39
N LEU A 40 -13.64 4.10 25.66
CA LEU A 40 -14.65 4.51 26.64
C LEU A 40 -16.08 4.22 26.14
N GLU A 41 -16.36 4.38 24.85
CA GLU A 41 -17.63 4.01 24.19
C GLU A 41 -17.77 2.47 24.12
N MET A 42 -16.67 1.72 23.91
CA MET A 42 -16.60 0.25 24.06
C MET A 42 -16.87 -0.22 25.49
N LYS A 43 -16.36 0.49 26.52
CA LYS A 43 -16.62 0.16 27.93
C LYS A 43 -18.03 0.57 28.39
N ALA A 44 -18.57 1.67 27.87
CA ALA A 44 -19.86 2.23 28.29
C ALA A 44 -21.07 1.56 27.63
N THR A 45 -20.88 0.90 26.48
CA THR A 45 -21.97 0.33 25.69
C THR A 45 -21.73 -1.17 25.53
N GLN A 46 -22.59 -2.03 26.07
CA GLN A 46 -22.57 -3.49 25.82
C GLN A 46 -22.95 -3.84 24.36
N GLY A 47 -22.44 -3.13 23.36
CA GLY A 47 -22.75 -3.38 21.96
C GLY A 47 -21.86 -2.58 21.03
N LEU A 48 -21.06 -3.29 20.25
CA LEU A 48 -20.21 -2.82 19.15
C LEU A 48 -21.01 -2.20 17.97
N ASN A 49 -22.29 -1.88 18.16
CA ASN A 49 -23.25 -1.70 17.07
C ASN A 49 -23.17 -0.32 16.40
N ASP A 50 -22.53 0.68 17.04
CA ASP A 50 -22.47 2.06 16.53
C ASP A 50 -21.06 2.49 16.05
N LEU A 51 -20.03 1.63 16.18
CA LEU A 51 -18.64 1.96 15.81
C LEU A 51 -18.28 1.71 14.34
N GLY A 52 -19.27 1.40 13.49
CA GLY A 52 -19.00 0.89 12.14
C GLY A 52 -18.39 -0.52 12.20
N GLU A 53 -17.88 -1.02 11.07
CA GLU A 53 -17.09 -2.25 11.09
C GLU A 53 -15.88 -2.06 12.02
N THR A 54 -15.50 -3.07 12.80
CA THR A 54 -14.32 -3.03 13.68
C THR A 54 -13.55 -4.34 13.57
N LYS A 55 -12.22 -4.28 13.75
CA LYS A 55 -11.37 -5.47 13.78
C LYS A 55 -10.42 -5.41 14.97
N LEU A 56 -10.46 -6.42 15.83
CA LEU A 56 -9.58 -6.55 16.99
C LEU A 56 -8.51 -7.63 16.73
N MET A 57 -7.25 -7.29 16.97
CA MET A 57 -6.10 -8.18 16.91
C MET A 57 -5.41 -8.22 18.28
N ARG A 58 -4.72 -9.33 18.59
CA ARG A 58 -4.01 -9.54 19.86
C ARG A 58 -2.63 -10.15 19.63
N ALA A 59 -1.62 -9.62 20.30
CA ALA A 59 -0.25 -10.17 20.38
C ALA A 59 0.50 -9.44 21.51
N ASP A 60 1.66 -9.95 21.90
CA ASP A 60 2.61 -9.21 22.75
C ASP A 60 3.31 -8.13 21.90
N LEU A 61 2.96 -6.87 22.12
CA LEU A 61 3.44 -5.72 21.35
C LEU A 61 4.55 -4.94 22.07
N ASN A 62 4.82 -5.21 23.34
CA ASN A 62 5.86 -4.53 24.14
C ASN A 62 6.91 -5.48 24.76
N GLY A 63 6.79 -6.78 24.54
CA GLY A 63 7.72 -7.82 24.99
C GLY A 63 7.52 -8.28 26.45
N ASP A 64 6.39 -7.95 27.08
CA ASP A 64 6.12 -8.31 28.48
C ASP A 64 5.43 -9.69 28.65
N LYS A 65 5.18 -10.38 27.53
CA LYS A 65 4.50 -11.69 27.44
C LYS A 65 3.01 -11.65 27.79
N VAL A 66 2.42 -10.46 27.85
CA VAL A 66 0.98 -10.24 27.95
C VAL A 66 0.44 -9.92 26.55
N ASN A 67 -0.79 -10.35 26.26
CA ASN A 67 -1.41 -9.99 24.99
C ASN A 67 -1.94 -8.56 25.04
N ASP A 68 -1.39 -7.71 24.20
CA ASP A 68 -1.85 -6.38 23.89
C ASP A 68 -2.87 -6.40 22.75
N TYR A 69 -3.40 -5.22 22.39
CA TYR A 69 -4.53 -5.10 21.47
C TYR A 69 -4.28 -4.04 20.40
N ALA A 70 -4.61 -4.39 19.15
CA ALA A 70 -4.74 -3.42 18.06
C ALA A 70 -6.17 -3.45 17.52
N LEU A 71 -6.84 -2.29 17.52
CA LEU A 71 -8.22 -2.12 17.13
C LEU A 71 -8.31 -1.23 15.89
N ALA A 72 -8.73 -1.82 14.78
CA ALA A 72 -9.08 -1.11 13.56
C ALA A 72 -10.48 -0.50 13.68
N VAL A 73 -10.59 0.79 13.38
CA VAL A 73 -11.85 1.51 13.31
C VAL A 73 -11.90 2.33 12.04
N TRP A 74 -13.06 2.35 11.40
CA TRP A 74 -13.34 3.16 10.23
C TRP A 74 -14.54 4.06 10.51
N ARG A 75 -14.38 5.36 10.26
CA ARG A 75 -15.45 6.35 10.41
C ARG A 75 -15.32 7.49 9.43
N GLU A 76 -16.43 7.85 8.77
CA GLU A 76 -16.62 9.12 8.05
C GLU A 76 -15.40 9.58 7.21
N ARG A 77 -14.83 8.65 6.43
CA ARG A 77 -13.67 8.86 5.51
C ARG A 77 -12.29 8.83 6.15
N SER A 78 -12.17 8.42 7.42
CA SER A 78 -10.90 8.19 8.09
C SER A 78 -10.83 6.79 8.66
N SER A 79 -9.63 6.23 8.64
CA SER A 79 -9.34 4.91 9.18
C SER A 79 -8.22 5.02 10.18
N ILE A 80 -8.41 4.46 11.36
CA ILE A 80 -7.39 4.44 12.40
C ILE A 80 -7.21 3.02 12.93
N VAL A 81 -6.01 2.76 13.45
CA VAL A 81 -5.74 1.59 14.26
C VAL A 81 -5.25 2.07 15.62
N ALA A 82 -6.06 1.90 16.65
CA ALA A 82 -5.71 2.22 18.02
C ALA A 82 -4.99 1.03 18.67
N VAL A 83 -3.98 1.31 19.50
CA VAL A 83 -3.18 0.29 20.19
C VAL A 83 -3.32 0.47 21.69
N PHE A 84 -3.48 -0.66 22.39
CA PHE A 84 -3.63 -0.72 23.82
C PHE A 84 -2.69 -1.76 24.42
N LEU A 85 -1.87 -1.36 25.39
CA LEU A 85 -0.97 -2.24 26.13
C LEU A 85 -1.65 -2.77 27.39
N ALA A 86 -1.68 -4.08 27.58
CA ALA A 86 -2.31 -4.76 28.70
C ALA A 86 -1.33 -4.99 29.85
N ASN A 87 -1.84 -4.97 31.09
CA ASN A 87 -1.05 -5.26 32.30
C ASN A 87 -1.43 -6.61 32.94
N GLY A 88 -2.15 -7.45 32.18
CA GLY A 88 -2.63 -8.76 32.60
C GLY A 88 -3.59 -9.34 31.57
N ASP A 89 -4.23 -10.44 31.91
CA ASP A 89 -5.17 -11.08 30.99
C ASP A 89 -6.43 -10.23 30.79
N GLY A 90 -6.74 -9.95 29.53
CA GLY A 90 -7.99 -9.31 29.12
C GLY A 90 -7.89 -7.81 28.85
N ILE A 91 -8.80 -7.34 27.98
CA ILE A 91 -8.83 -5.96 27.46
C ILE A 91 -9.14 -4.91 28.54
N ASP A 92 -9.73 -5.33 29.66
CA ASP A 92 -10.06 -4.44 30.77
C ASP A 92 -8.82 -3.89 31.47
N THR A 93 -7.68 -4.59 31.35
CA THR A 93 -6.37 -4.17 31.85
C THR A 93 -5.60 -3.31 30.86
N ALA A 94 -6.10 -3.20 29.63
CA ALA A 94 -5.42 -2.52 28.54
C ALA A 94 -5.53 -1.00 28.67
N ALA A 95 -4.40 -0.32 28.56
CA ALA A 95 -4.28 1.13 28.55
C ALA A 95 -3.99 1.62 27.14
N TYR A 96 -4.60 2.73 26.75
CA TYR A 96 -4.38 3.33 25.44
C TYR A 96 -2.94 3.84 25.29
N THR A 97 -2.30 3.47 24.18
CA THR A 97 -0.87 3.75 23.93
C THR A 97 -0.67 4.68 22.75
N GLY A 98 -1.56 4.64 21.77
CA GLY A 98 -1.48 5.48 20.59
C GLY A 98 -2.30 4.94 19.42
N TYR A 99 -2.11 5.52 18.25
CA TYR A 99 -2.84 5.14 17.05
C TYR A 99 -2.05 5.39 15.76
N VAL A 100 -2.35 4.61 14.74
CA VAL A 100 -1.89 4.82 13.37
C VAL A 100 -3.05 5.39 12.55
N THR A 101 -2.85 6.55 11.91
CA THR A 101 -3.81 7.08 10.93
C THR A 101 -3.56 6.52 9.55
N LEU A 102 -4.62 6.24 8.80
CA LEU A 102 -4.56 5.98 7.37
C LEU A 102 -5.44 6.98 6.66
N ASP A 103 -4.87 7.63 5.65
CA ASP A 103 -5.64 8.44 4.71
C ASP A 103 -6.43 7.50 3.80
N SER A 104 -7.51 6.91 4.32
CA SER A 104 -8.38 5.99 3.61
C SER A 104 -9.80 6.01 4.16
N ASN A 105 -10.73 5.87 3.22
CA ASN A 105 -12.17 5.79 3.46
C ASN A 105 -12.69 4.35 3.46
N VAL A 106 -11.85 3.33 3.65
CA VAL A 106 -12.26 1.93 3.81
C VAL A 106 -11.63 1.30 5.05
N MET A 107 -12.28 0.27 5.62
CA MET A 107 -11.75 -0.51 6.74
C MET A 107 -10.31 -0.98 6.48
N PRO A 108 -9.32 -0.62 7.33
CA PRO A 108 -7.96 -1.04 7.12
C PRO A 108 -7.78 -2.54 7.43
N ALA A 109 -6.96 -3.19 6.61
CA ALA A 109 -6.44 -4.51 6.92
C ALA A 109 -5.33 -4.38 7.96
N VAL A 110 -5.55 -4.97 9.14
CA VAL A 110 -4.56 -5.03 10.23
C VAL A 110 -3.98 -6.44 10.35
N ARG A 111 -2.66 -6.52 10.54
CA ARG A 111 -1.89 -7.71 10.90
C ARG A 111 -0.90 -7.39 12.01
N LEU A 112 -0.57 -8.39 12.81
CA LEU A 112 0.45 -8.33 13.85
C LEU A 112 1.53 -9.34 13.48
N ASP A 113 2.73 -8.88 13.17
CA ASP A 113 3.86 -9.66 12.66
C ASP A 113 5.15 -9.07 13.26
N ASP A 114 6.19 -9.87 13.56
CA ASP A 114 7.51 -9.33 13.92
C ASP A 114 8.18 -8.82 12.64
N ILE A 115 8.10 -7.51 12.40
CA ILE A 115 8.61 -6.88 11.18
C ILE A 115 10.04 -6.43 11.43
N THR A 116 10.31 -5.84 12.58
CA THR A 116 11.62 -5.29 12.93
C THR A 116 12.67 -6.35 13.31
N GLY A 117 12.27 -7.59 13.53
CA GLY A 117 13.16 -8.71 13.86
C GLY A 117 13.62 -8.71 15.32
N ASP A 118 12.94 -7.98 16.20
CA ASP A 118 13.29 -7.88 17.62
C ASP A 118 12.60 -8.95 18.50
N GLY A 119 11.79 -9.81 17.88
CA GLY A 119 11.01 -10.84 18.55
C GLY A 119 9.72 -10.33 19.20
N ILE A 120 9.38 -9.05 19.02
CA ILE A 120 8.14 -8.42 19.48
C ILE A 120 7.23 -8.21 18.27
N ALA A 121 5.92 -8.40 18.46
CA ALA A 121 5.00 -8.20 17.34
C ALA A 121 4.83 -6.71 17.02
N ASP A 122 4.91 -6.37 15.74
CA ASP A 122 4.66 -5.03 15.19
C ASP A 122 3.26 -4.93 14.59
N VAL A 123 2.75 -3.69 14.51
CA VAL A 123 1.45 -3.39 13.90
C VAL A 123 1.64 -3.05 12.43
N ARG A 124 1.13 -3.93 11.56
CA ARG A 124 1.00 -3.68 10.12
C ARG A 124 -0.40 -3.25 9.77
N VAL A 125 -0.49 -2.12 9.06
CA VAL A 125 -1.74 -1.60 8.55
C VAL A 125 -1.67 -1.28 7.06
N GLU A 126 -2.67 -1.77 6.32
CA GLU A 126 -2.83 -1.51 4.89
C GLU A 126 -4.27 -1.04 4.63
N ALA A 127 -4.42 0.01 3.84
CA ALA A 127 -5.73 0.46 3.37
C ALA A 127 -5.65 0.91 1.92
N THR A 128 -6.77 0.80 1.21
CA THR A 128 -6.90 1.31 -0.16
C THR A 128 -7.86 2.49 -0.16
N LYS A 129 -7.44 3.64 -0.69
CA LYS A 129 -8.26 4.83 -0.85
C LYS A 129 -8.56 5.03 -2.32
N LYS A 130 -9.83 5.29 -2.65
CA LYS A 130 -10.19 5.79 -3.97
C LYS A 130 -9.82 7.28 -4.04
N THR A 131 -9.03 7.68 -5.03
CA THR A 131 -8.67 9.09 -5.25
C THR A 131 -9.75 9.79 -6.09
N ALA A 132 -9.77 11.12 -6.08
CA ALA A 132 -10.79 11.91 -6.77
C ALA A 132 -10.78 11.67 -8.30
N ALA A 133 -9.62 11.36 -8.86
CA ALA A 133 -9.41 11.18 -10.29
C ALA A 133 -9.40 9.70 -10.71
N SER A 134 -10.30 8.90 -10.13
CA SER A 134 -10.55 7.49 -10.48
C SER A 134 -9.43 6.47 -10.18
N GLY A 135 -8.26 6.90 -9.72
CA GLY A 135 -7.17 6.03 -9.26
C GLY A 135 -7.43 5.37 -7.89
N MET A 136 -6.71 4.29 -7.61
CA MET A 136 -6.63 3.69 -6.27
C MET A 136 -5.25 4.00 -5.67
N ARG A 137 -5.23 4.50 -4.45
CA ARG A 137 -4.02 4.69 -3.65
C ARG A 137 -3.98 3.62 -2.57
N ARG A 138 -2.89 2.87 -2.47
CA ARG A 138 -2.65 2.03 -1.29
C ARG A 138 -1.76 2.77 -0.30
N VAL A 139 -2.15 2.71 0.97
CA VAL A 139 -1.38 3.24 2.10
C VAL A 139 -0.95 2.07 2.95
N ILE A 140 0.34 1.96 3.20
CA ILE A 140 0.94 0.90 4.02
C ILE A 140 1.75 1.56 5.11
N LYS A 141 1.48 1.19 6.36
CA LYS A 141 2.20 1.67 7.54
C LYS A 141 2.57 0.49 8.43
N PHE A 142 3.82 0.48 8.90
CA PHE A 142 4.25 -0.41 9.98
C PHE A 142 4.62 0.44 11.18
N ALA A 143 4.20 0.00 12.36
CA ALA A 143 4.47 0.68 13.61
C ALA A 143 4.87 -0.33 14.69
N ASN A 144 5.82 0.05 15.52
CA ASN A 144 6.28 -0.73 16.67
C ASN A 144 5.99 0.02 17.97
N ILE A 145 6.14 -0.66 19.10
CA ILE A 145 6.13 -0.03 20.42
C ILE A 145 7.58 0.15 20.87
N GLU A 146 7.98 1.41 21.05
CA GLU A 146 9.28 1.75 21.64
C GLU A 146 9.04 2.52 22.93
N LYS A 147 9.43 1.94 24.07
CA LYS A 147 9.27 2.56 25.41
C LYS A 147 7.82 3.00 25.66
N ASP A 148 6.89 2.07 25.48
CA ASP A 148 5.45 2.27 25.66
C ASP A 148 4.85 3.35 24.75
N LYS A 149 5.48 3.63 23.61
CA LYS A 149 4.97 4.57 22.62
C LYS A 149 4.91 3.93 21.25
N LEU A 150 3.76 4.09 20.61
CA LEU A 150 3.58 3.66 19.23
C LEU A 150 4.38 4.57 18.29
N ARG A 151 5.31 3.99 17.53
CA ARG A 151 6.16 4.70 16.58
C ARG A 151 5.97 4.09 15.19
N THR A 152 5.70 4.91 14.19
CA THR A 152 5.69 4.45 12.79
C THR A 152 7.13 4.24 12.32
N VAL A 153 7.46 3.01 11.92
CA VAL A 153 8.79 2.61 11.43
C VAL A 153 8.86 2.51 9.92
N PHE A 154 7.71 2.39 9.24
CA PHE A 154 7.64 2.38 7.78
C PHE A 154 6.35 3.05 7.29
N PHE A 155 6.46 3.76 6.18
CA PHE A 155 5.32 4.36 5.49
C PHE A 155 5.56 4.35 3.98
N ALA A 156 4.58 3.86 3.24
CA ALA A 156 4.53 3.95 1.79
C ALA A 156 3.13 4.35 1.33
N MET A 157 3.09 5.31 0.40
CA MET A 157 1.92 5.57 -0.44
C MET A 157 2.24 5.04 -1.84
N LEU A 158 1.39 4.14 -2.30
CA LEU A 158 1.51 3.53 -3.61
C LEU A 158 0.31 3.98 -4.44
N ASP A 159 0.55 4.97 -5.27
CA ASP A 159 -0.45 5.46 -6.21
C ASP A 159 -0.53 4.53 -7.40
N ASP A 160 -1.75 4.19 -7.82
CA ASP A 160 -1.97 3.69 -9.17
C ASP A 160 -1.67 4.81 -10.17
N VAL A 161 -1.01 4.47 -11.27
CA VAL A 161 -0.75 5.43 -12.34
C VAL A 161 -2.10 5.85 -12.94
N GLU A 162 -2.46 7.09 -12.68
CA GLU A 162 -3.70 7.72 -13.12
C GLU A 162 -3.66 7.93 -14.64
N ARG A 163 -4.67 7.42 -15.35
CA ARG A 163 -5.05 7.91 -16.68
C ARG A 163 -6.56 7.90 -16.82
N ASP A 164 -7.11 9.08 -17.12
CA ASP A 164 -8.55 9.40 -17.17
C ASP A 164 -9.36 8.58 -18.17
N ASP A 165 -8.72 7.88 -19.10
CA ASP A 165 -9.39 7.27 -20.25
C ASP A 165 -9.78 5.80 -20.07
N LEU A 166 -9.22 5.07 -19.09
CA LEU A 166 -9.54 3.65 -18.89
C LEU A 166 -9.54 3.27 -17.41
N ASN A 167 -10.74 2.96 -16.93
CA ASN A 167 -11.12 2.51 -15.57
C ASN A 167 -10.45 1.16 -15.13
N ARG A 168 -9.21 0.86 -15.57
CA ARG A 168 -8.61 -0.50 -15.50
C ARG A 168 -7.10 -0.59 -15.26
N CYS A 169 -6.34 0.49 -15.06
CA CYS A 169 -4.95 0.35 -14.60
C CYS A 169 -4.93 0.04 -13.10
N ARG A 170 -5.11 -1.24 -12.74
CA ARG A 170 -4.89 -1.72 -11.37
C ARG A 170 -3.42 -2.02 -11.22
N SER A 171 -2.64 -1.15 -10.56
CA SER A 171 -1.30 -1.56 -10.17
C SER A 171 -1.47 -2.62 -9.09
N THR A 172 -0.86 -3.78 -9.32
CA THR A 172 -0.78 -4.80 -8.29
C THR A 172 0.41 -4.46 -7.42
N HIS A 173 0.11 -3.98 -6.22
CA HIS A 173 1.10 -3.74 -5.18
C HIS A 173 1.27 -5.03 -4.39
N LEU A 174 2.47 -5.58 -4.42
CA LEU A 174 2.86 -6.72 -3.60
C LEU A 174 3.85 -6.23 -2.56
N VAL A 175 3.49 -6.39 -1.29
CA VAL A 175 4.41 -6.16 -0.17
C VAL A 175 4.76 -7.48 0.47
N ARG A 176 6.04 -7.87 0.32
CA ARG A 176 6.62 -9.01 1.01
C ARG A 176 7.48 -8.51 2.16
N ILE A 177 7.41 -9.25 3.25
CA ILE A 177 8.23 -9.07 4.44
C ILE A 177 8.99 -10.39 4.59
N LYS A 178 10.31 -10.32 4.54
CA LYS A 178 11.18 -11.48 4.71
C LYS A 178 12.60 -11.01 4.97
N ASP A 179 13.30 -11.73 5.83
CA ASP A 179 14.75 -11.65 5.98
C ASP A 179 15.44 -12.26 4.75
N CYS A 180 15.97 -11.39 3.88
CA CYS A 180 16.59 -11.72 2.60
C CYS A 180 18.10 -11.91 2.70
N ASP A 181 18.75 -11.29 3.68
CA ASP A 181 20.20 -11.36 3.87
C ASP A 181 20.63 -12.15 5.12
N SER A 182 19.66 -12.74 5.83
CA SER A 182 19.83 -13.57 7.03
C SER A 182 20.44 -12.82 8.21
N ASP A 183 20.18 -11.51 8.33
CA ASP A 183 20.63 -10.69 9.45
C ASP A 183 19.66 -10.71 10.66
N GLY A 184 18.52 -11.40 10.52
CA GLY A 184 17.47 -11.49 11.54
C GLY A 184 16.44 -10.36 11.48
N ILE A 185 16.61 -9.37 10.61
CA ILE A 185 15.68 -8.25 10.40
C ILE A 185 14.96 -8.47 9.08
N ASN A 186 13.63 -8.37 9.08
CA ASN A 186 12.92 -8.49 7.81
C ASN A 186 13.11 -7.25 6.95
N GLU A 187 13.41 -7.44 5.66
CA GLU A 187 13.26 -6.37 4.68
C GLU A 187 11.85 -6.28 4.14
N ILE A 188 11.50 -5.07 3.71
CA ILE A 188 10.24 -4.79 3.06
C ILE A 188 10.51 -4.68 1.58
N GLU A 189 9.97 -5.62 0.83
CA GLU A 189 9.98 -5.60 -0.62
C GLU A 189 8.63 -5.08 -1.10
N VAL A 190 8.62 -3.90 -1.72
CA VAL A 190 7.47 -3.35 -2.42
C VAL A 190 7.68 -3.55 -3.91
N SER A 191 6.81 -4.35 -4.52
CA SER A 191 6.76 -4.51 -5.97
C SER A 191 5.53 -3.82 -6.52
N THR A 192 5.74 -2.87 -7.44
CA THR A 192 4.67 -2.24 -8.21
C THR A 192 4.73 -2.74 -9.63
N ARG A 193 3.61 -3.27 -10.11
CA ARG A 193 3.46 -3.57 -11.54
C ARG A 193 2.98 -2.31 -12.25
N ASN A 194 3.86 -1.72 -13.05
CA ASN A 194 3.55 -0.56 -13.88
C ASN A 194 3.14 -1.05 -15.27
N VAL A 195 2.01 -0.58 -15.75
CA VAL A 195 1.60 -0.80 -17.12
C VAL A 195 1.93 0.49 -17.88
N GLU A 196 3.02 0.47 -18.62
CA GLU A 196 3.41 1.57 -19.49
C GLU A 196 2.83 1.38 -20.88
N LEU A 197 2.12 2.40 -21.35
CA LEU A 197 1.59 2.47 -22.69
C LEU A 197 2.69 2.98 -23.63
N ILE A 198 3.19 2.11 -24.50
CA ILE A 198 4.18 2.44 -25.52
C ILE A 198 3.41 2.97 -26.75
N GLY A 199 3.52 4.28 -26.99
CA GLY A 199 2.98 4.95 -28.18
C GLY A 199 3.24 6.46 -28.14
N LYS A 200 3.98 7.00 -29.11
CA LYS A 200 4.20 8.45 -29.30
C LYS A 200 3.43 8.93 -30.53
N GLY A 201 2.19 9.36 -30.35
CA GLY A 201 1.44 9.99 -31.44
C GLY A 201 0.08 10.53 -30.99
N GLU A 202 -0.16 11.83 -31.23
CA GLU A 202 -1.40 12.52 -30.85
C GLU A 202 -2.61 12.16 -31.74
N LYS A 203 -2.44 11.37 -32.81
CA LYS A 203 -3.50 11.17 -33.81
C LYS A 203 -3.95 9.74 -34.09
N GLU A 204 -3.20 8.71 -33.72
CA GLU A 204 -3.68 7.32 -33.79
C GLU A 204 -3.15 6.58 -32.56
N ARG A 205 -4.04 6.36 -31.59
CA ARG A 205 -3.72 5.74 -30.29
C ARG A 205 -3.59 4.22 -30.46
N GLU A 206 -2.49 3.77 -31.05
CA GLU A 206 -2.09 2.37 -30.98
C GLU A 206 -1.21 2.19 -29.74
N ILE A 207 -1.70 1.44 -28.77
CA ILE A 207 -1.13 1.36 -27.44
C ILE A 207 -0.70 -0.08 -27.15
N ALA A 208 0.62 -0.32 -27.18
CA ALA A 208 1.18 -1.54 -26.61
C ALA A 208 1.34 -1.36 -25.10
N GLU A 209 0.89 -2.33 -24.31
CA GLU A 209 1.14 -2.37 -22.87
C GLU A 209 2.48 -3.06 -22.62
N SER A 210 3.44 -2.34 -22.07
CA SER A 210 4.60 -2.95 -21.43
C SER A 210 4.39 -3.02 -19.93
N VAL A 211 4.55 -4.22 -19.38
CA VAL A 211 4.38 -4.46 -17.95
C VAL A 211 5.76 -4.44 -17.31
N SER A 212 6.20 -3.29 -16.79
CA SER A 212 7.43 -3.23 -15.99
C SER A 212 7.10 -3.46 -14.52
N THR A 213 8.03 -4.05 -13.78
CA THR A 213 7.89 -4.19 -12.32
C THR A 213 8.97 -3.36 -11.64
N THR A 214 8.59 -2.38 -10.83
CA THR A 214 9.55 -1.72 -9.95
C THR A 214 9.60 -2.48 -8.65
N ARG A 215 10.77 -2.98 -8.30
CA ARG A 215 11.04 -3.65 -7.02
C ARG A 215 11.87 -2.72 -6.15
N ALA A 216 11.31 -2.30 -5.01
CA ALA A 216 11.99 -1.48 -4.00
C ALA A 216 12.21 -2.31 -2.74
N ILE A 217 13.44 -2.27 -2.21
CA ILE A 217 13.84 -2.96 -0.98
C ILE A 217 14.13 -1.89 0.07
N TYR A 218 13.47 -2.01 1.22
CA TYR A 218 13.69 -1.16 2.37
C TYR A 218 14.31 -1.96 3.51
N LYS A 219 15.31 -1.36 4.17
CA LYS A 219 15.97 -1.92 5.36
C LYS A 219 15.79 -1.03 6.57
N LEU A 220 15.69 -1.66 7.74
CA LEU A 220 15.62 -0.95 9.01
C LEU A 220 16.97 -0.28 9.31
N LYS A 221 16.96 1.04 9.48
CA LYS A 221 18.13 1.83 9.87
C LYS A 221 17.71 2.89 10.88
N ASP A 222 18.34 2.88 12.06
CA ASP A 222 18.03 3.78 13.19
C ASP A 222 16.54 3.71 13.63
N GLY A 223 15.98 2.50 13.62
CA GLY A 223 14.57 2.25 13.98
C GLY A 223 13.55 2.75 12.94
N VAL A 224 13.97 3.04 11.70
CA VAL A 224 13.07 3.40 10.60
C VAL A 224 13.51 2.68 9.32
N TYR A 225 12.57 2.11 8.57
CA TYR A 225 12.85 1.54 7.27
C TYR A 225 13.19 2.62 6.24
N ARG A 226 14.34 2.48 5.58
CA ARG A 226 14.81 3.38 4.52
C ARG A 226 15.00 2.59 3.24
N LEU A 227 14.72 3.25 2.11
CA LEU A 227 14.96 2.67 0.79
C LEU A 227 16.46 2.37 0.66
N GLU A 228 16.79 1.10 0.45
CA GLU A 228 18.17 0.66 0.24
C GLU A 228 18.47 0.56 -1.26
N SER A 229 17.55 -0.06 -2.01
CA SER A 229 17.68 -0.19 -3.45
C SER A 229 16.32 -0.18 -4.13
N SER A 230 16.29 0.31 -5.36
CA SER A 230 15.16 0.13 -6.26
C SER A 230 15.67 -0.32 -7.62
N LYS A 231 14.99 -1.28 -8.22
CA LYS A 231 15.31 -1.78 -9.55
C LYS A 231 14.03 -1.87 -10.36
N ARG A 232 14.04 -1.22 -11.52
CA ARG A 232 13.06 -1.48 -12.57
C ARG A 232 13.45 -2.78 -13.27
N ILE A 233 12.54 -3.75 -13.22
CA ILE A 233 12.65 -5.04 -13.87
C ILE A 233 11.80 -4.96 -15.12
N GLU A 234 12.48 -4.94 -16.27
CA GLU A 234 11.82 -5.05 -17.56
C GLU A 234 11.26 -6.47 -17.73
N PRO A 235 10.06 -6.62 -18.32
CA PRO A 235 9.47 -7.93 -18.54
C PRO A 235 10.34 -8.73 -19.52
N THR A 236 10.47 -10.03 -19.28
CA THR A 236 11.21 -10.91 -20.19
C THR A 236 10.51 -11.00 -21.55
N ALA A 237 11.21 -11.49 -22.56
CA ALA A 237 10.63 -11.69 -23.88
C ALA A 237 9.42 -12.63 -23.84
N GLU A 238 9.48 -13.68 -23.02
CA GLU A 238 8.39 -14.62 -22.80
C GLU A 238 7.19 -13.97 -22.11
N GLU A 239 7.41 -13.11 -21.11
CA GLU A 239 6.33 -12.38 -20.44
C GLU A 239 5.64 -11.41 -21.41
N ARG A 240 6.41 -10.68 -22.22
CA ARG A 240 5.88 -9.81 -23.28
C ARG A 240 5.07 -10.61 -24.31
N LEU A 241 5.54 -11.81 -24.66
CA LEU A 241 4.84 -12.72 -25.56
C LEU A 241 3.51 -13.21 -25.00
N VAL A 242 3.45 -13.52 -23.69
CA VAL A 242 2.19 -13.90 -23.02
C VAL A 242 1.18 -12.75 -23.05
N VAL A 243 1.63 -11.50 -22.91
CA VAL A 243 0.77 -10.32 -23.05
C VAL A 243 0.24 -10.22 -24.49
N ALA A 244 1.11 -10.31 -25.50
CA ALA A 244 0.71 -10.27 -26.91
C ALA A 244 -0.33 -11.36 -27.25
N ALA A 245 -0.12 -12.58 -26.75
CA ALA A 245 -1.08 -13.69 -26.94
C ALA A 245 -2.45 -13.38 -26.33
N LYS A 246 -2.49 -12.87 -25.09
CA LYS A 246 -3.75 -12.53 -24.42
C LYS A 246 -4.51 -11.42 -25.13
N LEU A 247 -3.82 -10.40 -25.65
CA LEU A 247 -4.43 -9.34 -26.45
C LEU A 247 -5.08 -9.91 -27.72
N SER A 248 -4.40 -10.86 -28.38
CA SER A 248 -4.93 -11.54 -29.56
C SER A 248 -6.18 -12.34 -29.22
N ASP A 249 -6.14 -13.13 -28.14
CA ASP A 249 -7.27 -13.95 -27.68
C ASP A 249 -8.50 -13.10 -27.27
N SER A 250 -8.28 -11.88 -26.79
CA SER A 250 -9.36 -10.94 -26.45
C SER A 250 -9.91 -10.14 -27.64
N GLY A 251 -9.42 -10.38 -28.86
CA GLY A 251 -9.83 -9.66 -30.06
C GLY A 251 -9.18 -8.29 -30.24
N GLU A 252 -8.17 -7.96 -29.43
CA GLU A 252 -7.43 -6.69 -29.51
C GLU A 252 -6.27 -6.81 -30.52
N HIS A 253 -6.58 -7.25 -31.74
CA HIS A 253 -5.60 -7.67 -32.75
C HIS A 253 -4.57 -6.58 -33.11
N GLN A 254 -4.96 -5.30 -33.19
CA GLN A 254 -4.02 -4.19 -33.41
C GLN A 254 -2.94 -4.11 -32.31
N ARG A 255 -3.36 -4.24 -31.04
CA ARG A 255 -2.46 -4.18 -29.88
C ARG A 255 -1.58 -5.42 -29.81
N ALA A 256 -2.14 -6.57 -30.13
CA ALA A 256 -1.40 -7.83 -30.22
C ALA A 256 -0.31 -7.78 -31.30
N ALA A 257 -0.65 -7.26 -32.50
CA ALA A 257 0.29 -7.06 -33.59
C ALA A 257 1.43 -6.12 -33.21
N LEU A 258 1.12 -4.96 -32.61
CA LEU A 258 2.13 -4.00 -32.18
C LEU A 258 3.07 -4.58 -31.10
N ALA A 259 2.53 -5.30 -30.12
CA ALA A 259 3.31 -5.96 -29.08
C ALA A 259 4.24 -7.04 -29.65
N ALA A 260 3.73 -7.87 -30.57
CA ALA A 260 4.52 -8.89 -31.25
C ALA A 260 5.61 -8.29 -32.14
N HIS A 261 5.32 -7.21 -32.87
CA HIS A 261 6.30 -6.48 -33.69
C HIS A 261 7.43 -5.90 -32.84
N THR A 262 7.09 -5.17 -31.78
CA THR A 262 8.08 -4.59 -30.84
C THR A 262 8.96 -5.68 -30.21
N LEU A 263 8.39 -6.85 -29.95
CA LEU A 263 9.16 -7.99 -29.46
C LEU A 263 10.17 -8.44 -30.52
N LEU A 264 9.75 -8.62 -31.77
CA LEU A 264 10.61 -9.05 -32.88
C LEU A 264 11.76 -8.07 -33.22
N GLU A 265 11.65 -6.80 -32.86
CA GLU A 265 12.75 -5.82 -32.97
C GLU A 265 13.85 -6.02 -31.91
N SER A 266 13.57 -6.78 -30.86
CA SER A 266 14.55 -7.06 -29.80
C SER A 266 15.66 -7.99 -30.29
N LYS A 267 16.91 -7.66 -29.95
CA LYS A 267 18.06 -8.52 -30.26
C LYS A 267 18.06 -9.77 -29.38
N ASP A 268 18.64 -10.86 -29.89
CA ASP A 268 18.95 -12.09 -29.14
C ASP A 268 17.74 -12.84 -28.53
N LEU A 269 16.62 -12.87 -29.24
CA LEU A 269 15.45 -13.63 -28.82
C LEU A 269 15.61 -15.15 -29.00
N PRO A 270 15.13 -15.98 -28.05
CA PRO A 270 15.02 -17.42 -28.25
C PRO A 270 14.15 -17.74 -29.48
N LYS A 271 14.56 -18.72 -30.30
CA LYS A 271 13.87 -19.10 -31.54
C LYS A 271 12.37 -19.37 -31.34
N ALA A 272 12.00 -20.04 -30.24
CA ALA A 272 10.61 -20.33 -29.90
C ALA A 272 9.77 -19.06 -29.65
N VAL A 273 10.37 -18.01 -29.06
CA VAL A 273 9.71 -16.71 -28.86
C VAL A 273 9.50 -16.01 -30.20
N VAL A 274 10.50 -16.02 -31.08
CA VAL A 274 10.40 -15.44 -32.42
C VAL A 274 9.30 -16.11 -33.24
N GLU A 275 9.28 -17.44 -33.28
CA GLU A 275 8.27 -18.21 -34.03
C GLU A 275 6.86 -17.90 -33.52
N ARG A 276 6.66 -17.90 -32.20
CA ARG A 276 5.34 -17.61 -31.62
C ARG A 276 4.91 -16.14 -31.77
N ALA A 277 5.85 -15.19 -31.70
CA ALA A 277 5.55 -13.79 -31.95
C ALA A 277 5.11 -13.57 -33.41
N ARG A 278 5.76 -14.24 -34.38
CA ARG A 278 5.33 -14.21 -35.78
C ARG A 278 3.93 -14.77 -35.97
N THR A 279 3.61 -15.90 -35.35
CA THR A 279 2.25 -16.46 -35.41
C THR A 279 1.21 -15.46 -34.89
N ILE A 280 1.44 -14.84 -33.73
CA ILE A 280 0.53 -13.82 -33.18
C ILE A 280 0.38 -12.63 -34.12
N LEU A 281 1.47 -12.19 -34.73
CA LEU A 281 1.48 -11.08 -35.68
C LEU A 281 0.66 -11.43 -36.93
N ASP A 282 0.93 -12.59 -37.54
CA ASP A 282 0.23 -13.07 -38.75
C ASP A 282 -1.28 -13.25 -38.48
N ASP A 283 -1.64 -13.88 -37.36
CA ASP A 283 -3.03 -14.06 -36.95
C ASP A 283 -3.74 -12.71 -36.73
N SER A 284 -3.03 -11.75 -36.12
CA SER A 284 -3.60 -10.42 -35.86
C SER A 284 -3.79 -9.62 -37.15
N MET A 285 -2.84 -9.67 -38.08
CA MET A 285 -2.93 -9.02 -39.40
C MET A 285 -4.05 -9.64 -40.25
N GLY A 286 -4.20 -10.97 -40.21
CA GLY A 286 -5.30 -11.69 -40.85
C GLY A 286 -6.69 -11.28 -40.33
N ASN A 287 -6.76 -10.84 -39.07
CA ASN A 287 -7.96 -10.33 -38.43
C ASN A 287 -8.10 -8.79 -38.53
N GLY A 288 -7.41 -8.15 -39.48
CA GLY A 288 -7.59 -6.74 -39.81
C GLY A 288 -6.76 -5.76 -38.99
N ALA A 289 -5.75 -6.22 -38.24
CA ALA A 289 -4.73 -5.31 -37.73
C ALA A 289 -3.96 -4.65 -38.89
N VAL A 290 -3.64 -3.36 -38.74
CA VAL A 290 -2.86 -2.60 -39.72
C VAL A 290 -1.73 -1.91 -38.97
N LEU A 291 -0.51 -2.42 -39.12
CA LEU A 291 0.68 -1.69 -38.67
C LEU A 291 0.88 -0.51 -39.63
N THR A 292 0.67 0.71 -39.17
CA THR A 292 0.93 1.90 -40.00
C THR A 292 2.44 2.03 -40.28
N GLU A 293 2.81 2.37 -41.51
CA GLU A 293 4.19 2.41 -42.06
C GLU A 293 5.21 3.25 -41.29
N ARG A 294 4.83 3.96 -40.22
CA ARG A 294 5.81 4.63 -39.35
C ARG A 294 6.62 3.68 -38.47
N ALA A 295 6.20 2.42 -38.31
CA ALA A 295 6.98 1.40 -37.61
C ALA A 295 8.22 0.91 -38.39
N THR A 296 8.29 1.13 -39.71
CA THR A 296 9.37 0.64 -40.58
C THR A 296 10.46 1.68 -40.91
N MET A 297 10.35 2.93 -40.44
CA MET A 297 11.30 4.02 -40.77
C MET A 297 12.40 4.30 -39.72
N GLN A 298 12.79 3.30 -38.92
CA GLN A 298 14.06 3.34 -38.18
C GLN A 298 14.82 2.03 -38.36
N GLY A 299 15.38 1.85 -39.56
CA GLY A 299 16.55 1.00 -39.80
C GLY A 299 17.84 1.77 -39.52
#